data_AF-A0A674PAF2-F1
#
_entry.id   AF-A0A674PAF2-F1
#
_cell.length_a   1.000
_cell.length_b   1.000
_cell.length_c   1.000
_cell.angle_alpha   90.00
_cell.angle_beta   90.00
_cell.angle_gamma   90.00
#
_symmetry.space_group_name_H-M   'P 1'
#
loop_
_entity.id
_entity.type
_entity.pdbx_description
1 polymer ?
#
loop_
_entity_poly.entity_id
_entity_poly.type
_entity_poly.pdbx_seq_one_letter_code
_entity_poly.pdbx_strand_id
1 'polypeptide(L)'
;MSGLSESERAGCKDILNLMTTSSILSLCDTITNKLIVVESFTEATDTILSFTKNAEEFLKRKKVQRDLIFKYLVKEGVVMSPNSEKHQLVKRTLELWSSGEVRGLQPTGSWEPYGLNVLASPHGLVLVAVAGTIHRDGVCLGIFEQIFGLISSPLENNRWKIKFVNLKIKGQDALEKKVVAAPSLSSNSAELQLLCS
;
A
#
# COMPACT_ATOMS: atom_id res chain seq x y z
N MET A 1 -5.06 25.47 -15.38
CA MET A 1 -4.11 24.55 -16.06
C MET A 1 -3.83 23.44 -15.08
N SER A 2 -4.66 22.39 -15.07
CA SER A 2 -4.57 21.32 -14.08
C SER A 2 -3.49 20.34 -14.53
N GLY A 3 -2.30 20.43 -13.96
CA GLY A 3 -1.26 19.43 -14.12
C GLY A 3 -1.51 18.21 -13.22
N LEU A 4 -0.61 17.24 -13.27
CA LEU A 4 -0.59 16.11 -12.32
C LEU A 4 -0.60 16.61 -10.88
N SER A 5 -1.33 15.92 -10.00
CA SER A 5 -1.23 16.13 -8.56
C SER A 5 0.16 15.75 -8.04
N GLU A 6 0.47 16.14 -6.80
CA GLU A 6 1.77 15.81 -6.19
C GLU A 6 1.96 14.29 -6.05
N SER A 7 0.92 13.55 -5.66
CA SER A 7 0.93 12.08 -5.57
C SER A 7 1.08 11.42 -6.92
N GLU A 8 0.38 11.92 -7.95
CA GLU A 8 0.47 11.42 -9.32
C GLU A 8 1.87 11.67 -9.91
N ARG A 9 2.44 12.86 -9.66
CA ARG A 9 3.79 13.22 -10.14
C ARG A 9 4.85 12.33 -9.49
N ALA A 10 4.75 12.10 -8.18
CA ALA A 10 5.65 11.20 -7.46
C ALA A 10 5.52 9.75 -7.98
N GLY A 11 4.30 9.24 -8.11
CA GLY A 11 4.06 7.89 -8.61
C GLY A 11 4.51 7.68 -10.06
N CYS A 12 4.32 8.67 -10.93
CA CYS A 12 4.85 8.63 -12.30
C CYS A 12 6.39 8.57 -12.29
N LYS A 13 7.04 9.37 -11.43
CA LYS A 13 8.50 9.36 -11.28
C LYS A 13 9.01 8.00 -10.79
N ASP A 14 8.32 7.38 -9.83
CA ASP A 14 8.66 6.04 -9.36
C ASP A 14 8.51 4.97 -10.43
N ILE A 15 7.44 5.01 -11.23
CA ILE A 15 7.26 4.09 -12.36
C ILE A 15 8.36 4.28 -13.40
N LEU A 16 8.73 5.53 -13.71
CA LEU A 16 9.83 5.85 -14.63
C LEU A 16 11.17 5.30 -14.13
N ASN A 17 11.44 5.38 -12.83
CA ASN A 17 12.63 4.80 -12.21
C ASN A 17 12.73 3.27 -12.31
N LEU A 18 11.62 2.58 -12.59
CA LEU A 18 11.62 1.14 -12.85
C LEU A 18 11.92 0.78 -14.31
N MET A 19 11.98 1.77 -15.21
CA MET A 19 12.21 1.57 -16.64
C MET A 19 13.70 1.66 -16.99
N THR A 20 14.07 1.04 -18.12
CA THR A 20 15.42 1.22 -18.69
C THR A 20 15.56 2.56 -19.41
N THR A 21 16.78 3.09 -19.48
CA THR A 21 17.09 4.36 -20.17
C THR A 21 16.55 4.39 -21.60
N SER A 22 16.74 3.32 -22.38
CA SER A 22 16.22 3.23 -23.76
C SER A 22 14.69 3.31 -23.86
N SER A 23 13.98 2.74 -22.87
CA SER A 23 12.52 2.78 -22.83
C SER A 23 12.01 4.17 -22.45
N ILE A 24 12.69 4.85 -21.54
CA ILE A 24 12.40 6.24 -21.15
C ILE A 24 12.59 7.20 -22.31
N LEU A 25 13.71 7.12 -23.03
CA LEU A 25 13.98 8.00 -24.17
C LEU A 25 12.92 7.81 -25.26
N SER A 26 12.57 6.55 -25.58
CA SER A 26 11.52 6.24 -26.55
C SER A 26 10.13 6.70 -26.10
N LEU A 27 9.84 6.69 -24.79
CA LEU A 27 8.61 7.23 -24.23
C LEU A 27 8.60 8.76 -24.34
N CYS A 28 9.72 9.42 -24.03
CA CYS A 28 9.90 10.86 -24.15
C CYS A 28 9.64 11.32 -25.58
N ASP A 29 10.27 10.70 -26.59
CA ASP A 29 10.05 11.00 -28.00
C ASP A 29 8.58 10.93 -28.41
N THR A 30 7.84 9.95 -27.87
CA THR A 30 6.42 9.78 -28.18
C THR A 30 5.57 10.86 -27.51
N ILE A 31 5.95 11.30 -26.30
CA ILE A 31 5.23 12.31 -25.52
C ILE A 31 5.52 13.72 -26.04
N THR A 32 6.75 13.99 -26.49
CA THR A 32 7.17 15.26 -27.05
C THR A 32 6.93 15.35 -28.56
N ASN A 33 6.37 14.31 -29.19
CA ASN A 33 6.24 14.20 -30.64
C ASN A 33 7.58 14.47 -31.37
N LYS A 34 8.69 13.99 -30.79
CA LYS A 34 10.08 14.22 -31.22
C LYS A 34 10.49 15.69 -31.32
N LEU A 35 9.79 16.61 -30.66
CA LEU A 35 10.14 18.03 -30.64
C LEU A 35 11.35 18.33 -29.75
N ILE A 36 11.66 17.45 -28.80
CA ILE A 36 12.74 17.60 -27.84
C ILE A 36 13.58 16.33 -27.87
N VAL A 37 14.85 16.48 -28.27
CA VAL A 37 15.85 15.41 -28.17
C VAL A 37 16.41 15.47 -26.76
N VAL A 38 16.28 14.35 -26.05
CA VAL A 38 16.80 14.22 -24.69
C VAL A 38 17.79 13.08 -24.66
N GLU A 39 18.97 13.31 -24.07
CA GLU A 39 20.04 12.30 -24.02
C GLU A 39 20.19 11.68 -22.63
N SER A 40 19.70 12.38 -21.59
CA SER A 40 19.83 11.95 -20.20
C SER A 40 18.54 11.37 -19.63
N PHE A 41 18.68 10.37 -18.76
CA PHE A 41 17.59 9.75 -18.02
C PHE A 41 16.80 10.75 -17.17
N THR A 42 17.50 11.63 -16.46
CA THR A 42 16.90 12.63 -15.57
C THR A 42 16.12 13.68 -16.34
N GLU A 43 16.73 14.22 -17.39
CA GLU A 43 16.12 15.20 -18.27
C GLU A 43 14.88 14.63 -18.98
N ALA A 44 14.94 13.35 -19.39
CA ALA A 44 13.81 12.69 -20.03
C ALA A 44 12.66 12.48 -19.03
N THR A 45 12.98 12.13 -17.79
CA THR A 45 12.00 11.99 -16.70
C THR A 45 11.30 13.32 -16.44
N ASP A 46 12.04 14.40 -16.28
CA ASP A 46 11.47 15.73 -16.00
C ASP A 46 10.65 16.26 -17.19
N THR A 47 11.09 16.00 -18.41
CA THR A 47 10.34 16.34 -19.64
C THR A 47 9.03 15.57 -19.72
N ILE A 48 9.06 14.24 -19.48
CA ILE A 48 7.85 13.40 -19.46
C ILE A 48 6.86 13.91 -18.42
N LEU A 49 7.32 14.23 -17.21
CA LEU A 49 6.47 14.74 -16.13
C LEU A 49 5.90 16.12 -16.46
N SER A 50 6.63 16.96 -17.19
CA SER A 50 6.18 18.30 -17.60
C SER A 50 5.13 18.26 -18.71
N PHE A 51 5.27 17.33 -19.66
CA PHE A 51 4.34 17.20 -20.79
C PHE A 51 3.13 16.29 -20.47
N THR A 52 3.19 15.49 -19.41
CA THR A 52 2.08 14.64 -18.99
C THR A 52 1.05 15.46 -18.22
N LYS A 53 -0.16 15.59 -18.79
CA LYS A 53 -1.29 16.31 -18.16
C LYS A 53 -2.24 15.38 -17.39
N ASN A 54 -2.30 14.11 -17.79
CA ASN A 54 -3.21 13.12 -17.22
C ASN A 54 -2.44 11.85 -16.86
N ALA A 55 -2.52 11.46 -15.59
CA ALA A 55 -1.95 10.24 -15.04
C ALA A 55 -2.45 8.97 -15.76
N GLU A 56 -3.73 8.91 -16.10
CA GLU A 56 -4.34 7.77 -16.77
C GLU A 56 -3.76 7.58 -18.18
N GLU A 57 -3.58 8.67 -18.93
CA GLU A 57 -2.97 8.63 -20.26
C GLU A 57 -1.53 8.09 -20.18
N PHE A 58 -0.76 8.53 -19.19
CA PHE A 58 0.58 8.02 -18.95
C PHE A 58 0.58 6.51 -18.71
N LEU A 59 -0.25 6.01 -17.80
CA LEU A 59 -0.32 4.58 -17.49
C LEU A 59 -0.81 3.73 -18.67
N LYS A 60 -1.66 4.29 -19.54
CA LYS A 60 -2.15 3.60 -20.76
C LYS A 60 -1.10 3.50 -21.87
N ARG A 61 -0.04 4.32 -21.89
CA ARG A 61 1.00 4.29 -22.95
C ARG A 61 1.65 2.91 -23.09
N LYS A 62 2.00 2.54 -24.33
CA LYS A 62 2.52 1.21 -24.68
C LYS A 62 3.83 0.85 -23.98
N LYS A 63 4.67 1.85 -23.66
CA LYS A 63 5.94 1.66 -22.96
C LYS A 63 5.75 1.43 -21.45
N VAL A 64 4.67 1.91 -20.86
CA VAL A 64 4.30 1.61 -19.47
C VAL A 64 3.60 0.26 -19.46
N GLN A 65 4.37 -0.82 -19.34
CA GLN A 65 3.84 -2.18 -19.38
C GLN A 65 3.17 -2.58 -18.07
N ARG A 66 2.30 -3.61 -18.15
CA ARG A 66 1.59 -4.18 -17.01
C ARG A 66 2.53 -4.49 -15.83
N ASP A 67 3.68 -5.09 -16.12
CA ASP A 67 4.62 -5.52 -15.08
C ASP A 67 5.29 -4.35 -14.36
N LEU A 68 5.48 -3.20 -15.03
CA LEU A 68 5.99 -1.98 -14.39
C LEU A 68 4.96 -1.42 -13.40
N ILE A 69 3.69 -1.35 -13.81
CA ILE A 69 2.60 -0.89 -12.93
C ILE A 69 2.41 -1.86 -11.77
N PHE A 70 2.45 -3.16 -12.04
CA PHE A 70 2.36 -4.20 -11.01
C PHE A 70 3.51 -4.07 -10.00
N LYS A 71 4.75 -3.94 -10.48
CA LYS A 71 5.93 -3.78 -9.62
C LYS A 71 5.85 -2.51 -8.78
N TYR A 72 5.35 -1.42 -9.35
CA TYR A 72 5.08 -0.20 -8.59
C TYR A 72 4.02 -0.42 -7.51
N LEU A 73 2.87 -1.00 -7.84
CA LEU A 73 1.80 -1.27 -6.87
C LEU A 73 2.27 -2.19 -5.73
N VAL A 74 3.06 -3.21 -6.04
CA VAL A 74 3.68 -4.09 -5.02
C VAL A 74 4.66 -3.31 -4.14
N LYS A 75 5.48 -2.43 -4.72
CA LYS A 75 6.39 -1.54 -3.98
C LYS A 75 5.61 -0.60 -3.05
N GLU A 76 4.46 -0.11 -3.50
CA GLU A 76 3.51 0.69 -2.72
C GLU A 76 2.64 -0.17 -1.78
N GLY A 77 2.90 -1.46 -1.62
CA GLY A 77 2.16 -2.29 -0.67
C GLY A 77 0.76 -2.71 -1.10
N VAL A 78 0.34 -2.37 -2.32
CA VAL A 78 -0.98 -2.72 -2.83
C VAL A 78 -0.97 -4.19 -3.25
N VAL A 79 -1.73 -5.01 -2.51
CA VAL A 79 -1.93 -6.42 -2.86
C VAL A 79 -2.75 -6.50 -4.14
N MET A 80 -2.10 -6.93 -5.22
CA MET A 80 -2.71 -7.18 -6.52
C MET A 80 -2.54 -8.63 -6.92
N SER A 81 -3.52 -9.19 -7.61
CA SER A 81 -3.38 -10.54 -8.15
C SER A 81 -2.30 -10.55 -9.24
N PRO A 82 -1.39 -11.54 -9.30
CA PRO A 82 -0.39 -11.67 -10.36
C PRO A 82 -1.00 -11.78 -11.77
N ASN A 83 -2.27 -12.23 -11.86
CA ASN A 83 -3.02 -12.34 -13.12
C ASN A 83 -3.81 -11.07 -13.47
N SER A 84 -3.66 -9.98 -12.70
CA SER A 84 -4.39 -8.73 -12.94
C SER A 84 -4.02 -8.14 -14.31
N GLU A 85 -5.05 -7.76 -15.06
CA GLU A 85 -4.89 -7.12 -16.36
C GLU A 85 -4.45 -5.65 -16.22
N LYS A 86 -3.82 -5.11 -17.28
CA LYS A 86 -3.32 -3.73 -17.28
C LYS A 86 -4.38 -2.70 -16.88
N HIS A 87 -5.62 -2.86 -17.37
CA HIS A 87 -6.70 -1.92 -17.06
C HIS A 87 -7.07 -1.89 -15.56
N GLN A 88 -7.04 -3.06 -14.89
CA GLN A 88 -7.28 -3.16 -13.44
C GLN A 88 -6.15 -2.50 -12.67
N LEU A 89 -4.90 -2.71 -13.09
CA LEU A 89 -3.74 -2.07 -12.46
C LEU A 89 -3.81 -0.54 -12.61
N VAL A 90 -4.13 -0.04 -13.80
CA VAL A 90 -4.32 1.41 -14.06
C VAL A 90 -5.38 1.99 -13.14
N LYS A 91 -6.57 1.37 -13.07
CA LYS A 91 -7.66 1.84 -12.22
C LYS A 91 -7.22 1.91 -10.75
N ARG A 92 -6.57 0.85 -10.26
CA ARG A 92 -6.10 0.79 -8.87
C ARG A 92 -5.02 1.83 -8.56
N THR A 93 -4.10 2.06 -9.48
CA THR A 93 -3.08 3.11 -9.34
C THR A 93 -3.70 4.50 -9.26
N LEU A 94 -4.71 4.80 -10.06
CA LEU A 94 -5.41 6.09 -10.00
C LEU A 94 -6.18 6.25 -8.69
N GLU A 95 -6.84 5.20 -8.21
CA GLU A 95 -7.49 5.20 -6.89
C GLU A 95 -6.49 5.48 -5.77
N LEU A 96 -5.31 4.84 -5.81
CA LEU A 96 -4.22 5.05 -4.85
C LEU A 96 -3.76 6.52 -4.84
N TRP A 97 -3.56 7.11 -6.02
CA TRP A 97 -3.11 8.50 -6.13
C TRP A 97 -4.18 9.51 -5.73
N SER A 98 -5.46 9.15 -5.90
CA SER A 98 -6.61 9.98 -5.54
C SER A 98 -6.93 9.95 -4.04
N SER A 99 -6.62 8.86 -3.33
CA SER A 99 -6.95 8.73 -1.90
C SER A 99 -6.03 9.54 -0.98
N GLY A 100 -4.99 10.22 -1.50
CA GLY A 100 -4.04 11.02 -0.72
C GLY A 100 -3.25 10.20 0.31
N GLU A 101 -3.42 8.89 0.31
CA GLU A 101 -2.86 7.95 1.27
C GLU A 101 -1.66 7.27 0.61
N VAL A 102 -0.47 7.82 0.87
CA VAL A 102 0.80 7.14 0.63
C VAL A 102 0.88 6.00 1.65
N ARG A 103 0.13 4.93 1.43
CA ARG A 103 0.24 3.69 2.21
C ARG A 103 1.42 2.89 1.68
N GLY A 104 2.63 3.39 1.90
CA GLY A 104 3.78 2.53 1.82
C GLY A 104 3.63 1.46 2.89
N LEU A 105 3.20 0.23 2.53
CA LEU A 105 3.55 -0.94 3.33
C LEU A 105 5.05 -1.19 3.12
N GLN A 106 5.84 -0.30 3.67
CA GLN A 106 7.19 -0.63 4.09
C GLN A 106 7.04 -1.67 5.21
N PRO A 107 7.85 -2.74 5.22
CA PRO A 107 8.08 -3.54 6.41
C PRO A 107 8.93 -2.72 7.38
N THR A 108 8.34 -1.67 7.94
CA THR A 108 8.93 -0.91 9.04
C THR A 108 7.93 -0.95 10.16
N GLY A 109 8.31 -1.57 11.27
CA GLY A 109 7.53 -1.62 12.51
C GLY A 109 7.38 -0.23 13.13
N SER A 110 6.67 0.66 12.45
CA SER A 110 6.27 1.98 12.93
C SER A 110 4.76 2.02 13.02
N TRP A 111 4.33 1.98 14.27
CA TRP A 111 2.98 2.05 14.81
C TRP A 111 2.10 3.10 14.10
N GLU A 112 1.00 2.66 13.47
CA GLU A 112 -0.06 3.59 13.08
C GLU A 112 -0.79 4.11 14.34
N PRO A 113 -1.20 5.39 14.39
CA PRO A 113 -1.90 5.97 15.54
C PRO A 113 -3.24 5.31 15.91
N TYR A 114 -3.76 4.44 15.04
CA TYR A 114 -5.14 3.95 15.08
C TYR A 114 -5.29 2.51 15.60
N GLY A 115 -4.23 1.94 16.20
CA GLY A 115 -4.28 0.60 16.78
C GLY A 115 -4.40 -0.53 15.76
N LEU A 116 -4.12 -0.28 14.47
CA LEU A 116 -4.06 -1.28 13.40
C LEU A 116 -2.60 -1.58 13.04
N ASN A 117 -2.29 -2.84 12.79
CA ASN A 117 -1.02 -3.27 12.22
C ASN A 117 -1.27 -4.42 11.24
N VAL A 118 -0.67 -4.36 10.05
CA VAL A 118 -0.81 -5.37 9.01
C VAL A 118 0.57 -5.86 8.58
N LEU A 119 0.75 -7.18 8.56
CA LEU A 119 1.99 -7.83 8.11
C LEU A 119 1.67 -8.90 7.07
N ALA A 120 2.36 -8.90 5.94
CA ALA A 120 2.24 -9.96 4.94
C ALA A 120 3.52 -10.82 4.94
N SER A 121 3.34 -12.14 5.06
CA SER A 121 4.40 -13.13 4.89
C SER A 121 4.60 -13.44 3.41
N PRO A 122 5.86 -13.66 2.96
CA PRO A 122 6.16 -14.17 1.62
C PRO A 122 5.43 -15.49 1.28
N HIS A 123 5.03 -16.26 2.29
CA HIS A 123 4.34 -17.55 2.14
C HIS A 123 2.81 -17.42 2.01
N GLY A 124 2.27 -16.20 1.82
CA GLY A 124 0.86 -15.96 1.54
C GLY A 124 -0.06 -15.85 2.76
N LEU A 125 0.53 -15.79 3.97
CA LEU A 125 -0.19 -15.46 5.20
C LEU A 125 -0.21 -13.94 5.39
N VAL A 126 -1.38 -13.38 5.70
CA VAL A 126 -1.55 -11.96 6.05
C VAL A 126 -2.01 -11.87 7.51
N LEU A 127 -1.26 -11.18 8.35
CA LEU A 127 -1.65 -10.84 9.70
C LEU A 127 -2.31 -9.48 9.74
N VAL A 128 -3.43 -9.40 10.45
CA VAL A 128 -4.13 -8.15 10.76
C VAL A 128 -4.29 -8.07 12.28
N ALA A 129 -3.60 -7.15 12.93
CA ALA A 129 -3.68 -6.91 14.37
C ALA A 129 -4.41 -5.60 14.65
N VAL A 130 -5.37 -5.63 15.58
CA VAL A 130 -6.23 -4.49 15.95
C VAL A 130 -6.25 -4.35 17.47
N ALA A 131 -6.12 -3.13 18.00
CA ALA A 131 -6.34 -2.81 19.39
C ALA A 131 -7.56 -1.89 19.54
N GLY A 132 -8.36 -2.10 20.59
CA GLY A 132 -9.57 -1.32 20.84
C GLY A 132 -10.00 -1.35 22.30
N THR A 133 -11.16 -0.77 22.57
CA THR A 133 -11.77 -0.67 23.90
C THR A 133 -13.06 -1.47 23.97
N ILE A 134 -13.33 -2.05 25.14
CA ILE A 134 -14.55 -2.81 25.42
C ILE A 134 -15.48 -1.91 26.22
N HIS A 135 -16.73 -1.75 25.78
CA HIS A 135 -17.72 -0.93 26.46
C HIS A 135 -18.98 -1.73 26.81
N ARG A 136 -19.60 -1.40 27.95
CA ARG A 136 -20.95 -1.84 28.32
C ARG A 136 -21.69 -0.65 28.93
N ASP A 137 -22.88 -0.36 28.45
CA ASP A 137 -23.72 0.75 28.92
C ASP A 137 -22.99 2.11 28.96
N GLY A 138 -22.14 2.37 27.96
CA GLY A 138 -21.32 3.58 27.88
C GLY A 138 -20.10 3.61 28.80
N VAL A 139 -19.90 2.58 29.64
CA VAL A 139 -18.75 2.44 30.53
C VAL A 139 -17.67 1.63 29.81
N CYS A 140 -16.45 2.17 29.74
CA CYS A 140 -15.28 1.43 29.26
C CYS A 140 -14.86 0.40 30.31
N LEU A 141 -14.87 -0.88 29.94
CA LEU A 141 -14.55 -2.02 30.80
C LEU A 141 -13.09 -2.47 30.64
N GLY A 142 -12.38 -1.97 29.64
CA GLY A 142 -11.00 -2.36 29.36
C GLY A 142 -10.63 -2.23 27.89
N ILE A 143 -9.52 -2.87 27.53
CA ILE A 143 -8.98 -2.88 26.17
C ILE A 143 -8.84 -4.30 25.65
N PHE A 144 -8.83 -4.44 24.34
CA PHE A 144 -8.55 -5.70 23.66
C PHE A 144 -7.48 -5.53 22.57
N GLU A 145 -6.80 -6.62 22.26
CA GLU A 145 -5.91 -6.78 21.12
C GLU A 145 -6.35 -8.04 20.37
N GLN A 146 -6.67 -7.91 19.09
CA GLN A 146 -7.14 -9.01 18.25
C GLN A 146 -6.26 -9.15 17.02
N ILE A 147 -5.71 -10.35 16.80
CA ILE A 147 -4.85 -10.67 15.66
C ILE A 147 -5.54 -11.74 14.82
N PHE A 148 -5.68 -11.49 13.53
CA PHE A 148 -6.21 -12.41 12.54
C PHE A 148 -5.09 -12.87 11.62
N GLY A 149 -4.88 -14.18 11.51
CA GLY A 149 -4.09 -14.78 10.44
C GLY A 149 -5.01 -15.14 9.28
N LEU A 150 -4.81 -14.49 8.13
CA LEU A 150 -5.61 -14.65 6.92
C LEU A 150 -4.80 -15.33 5.83
N ILE A 151 -5.44 -16.23 5.09
CA ILE A 151 -4.88 -16.83 3.87
C ILE A 151 -5.81 -16.53 2.70
N SER A 152 -5.27 -16.07 1.58
CA SER A 152 -6.04 -15.83 0.36
C SER A 152 -6.29 -17.14 -0.39
N SER A 153 -7.51 -17.33 -0.90
CA SER A 153 -7.80 -18.42 -1.84
C SER A 153 -7.10 -18.15 -3.19
N PRO A 154 -6.23 -19.06 -3.69
CA PRO A 154 -5.58 -18.85 -4.99
C PRO A 154 -6.55 -19.01 -6.17
N LEU A 155 -7.73 -19.61 -5.94
CA LEU A 155 -8.72 -19.89 -6.99
C LEU A 155 -9.83 -18.82 -7.07
N GLU A 156 -9.99 -18.00 -6.03
CA GLU A 156 -11.11 -17.06 -5.94
C GLU A 156 -10.67 -15.70 -5.40
N ASN A 157 -10.87 -14.67 -6.21
CA ASN A 157 -10.41 -13.32 -5.92
C ASN A 157 -11.09 -12.75 -4.67
N ASN A 158 -10.32 -12.05 -3.83
CA ASN A 158 -10.78 -11.41 -2.59
C ASN A 158 -11.47 -12.34 -1.58
N ARG A 159 -11.29 -13.67 -1.70
CA ARG A 159 -11.76 -14.63 -0.71
C ARG A 159 -10.64 -14.95 0.27
N TRP A 160 -10.80 -14.49 1.50
CA TRP A 160 -9.86 -14.74 2.60
C TRP A 160 -10.45 -15.76 3.57
N LYS A 161 -9.64 -16.73 4.01
CA LYS A 161 -9.97 -17.63 5.11
C LYS A 161 -9.18 -17.25 6.34
N ILE A 162 -9.84 -17.27 7.49
CA ILE A 162 -9.19 -17.11 8.78
C ILE A 162 -8.49 -18.43 9.11
N LYS A 163 -7.16 -18.40 9.16
CA LYS A 163 -6.31 -19.53 9.60
C LYS A 163 -6.28 -19.60 11.12
N PHE A 164 -6.15 -18.45 11.79
CA PHE A 164 -6.21 -18.37 13.25
C PHE A 164 -6.67 -17.00 13.72
N VAL A 165 -7.15 -16.94 14.96
CA VAL A 165 -7.48 -15.72 15.69
C VAL A 165 -6.80 -15.78 17.06
N ASN A 166 -6.11 -14.70 17.43
CA ASN A 166 -5.59 -14.50 18.78
C ASN A 166 -6.28 -13.28 19.40
N LEU A 167 -6.83 -13.42 20.59
CA LEU A 167 -7.53 -12.35 21.29
C LEU A 167 -6.96 -12.21 22.71
N LYS A 168 -6.46 -11.02 23.03
CA LYS A 168 -6.04 -10.64 24.38
C LYS A 168 -6.99 -9.57 24.90
N ILE A 169 -7.52 -9.76 26.10
CA ILE A 169 -8.38 -8.79 26.77
C ILE A 169 -7.73 -8.39 28.09
N LYS A 170 -7.70 -7.09 28.36
CA LYS A 170 -7.25 -6.50 29.64
C LYS A 170 -8.42 -5.72 30.22
N GLY A 171 -9.02 -6.25 31.28
CA GLY A 171 -10.10 -5.61 32.03
C GLY A 171 -9.58 -4.54 32.99
N GLN A 172 -10.43 -3.60 33.36
CA GLN A 172 -10.14 -2.63 34.40
C GLN A 172 -10.29 -3.27 35.79
N ASP A 173 -9.25 -3.19 36.63
CA ASP A 173 -9.31 -3.68 38.01
C ASP A 173 -10.22 -2.78 38.85
N ALA A 174 -11.19 -3.37 39.55
CA ALA A 174 -12.16 -2.65 40.37
C ALA A 174 -11.53 -1.95 41.60
N LEU A 175 -10.30 -2.32 41.97
CA LEU A 175 -9.62 -1.83 43.17
C LEU A 175 -8.72 -0.60 42.93
N GLU A 176 -8.29 -0.35 41.69
CA GLU A 176 -7.46 0.79 41.33
C GLU A 176 -8.19 1.63 40.26
N LYS A 177 -8.68 2.82 40.65
CA LYS A 177 -9.16 3.84 39.70
C LYS A 177 -8.00 4.40 38.86
N LYS A 178 -7.40 3.57 38.02
CA LYS A 178 -6.39 3.97 37.05
C LYS A 178 -7.08 4.38 35.76
N VAL A 179 -6.64 5.50 35.19
CA VAL A 179 -7.08 6.00 33.88
C VAL A 179 -6.88 4.88 32.85
N VAL A 180 -7.93 4.59 32.06
CA VAL A 180 -7.88 3.58 31.00
C VAL A 180 -6.73 3.92 30.06
N ALA A 181 -5.70 3.08 30.03
CA ALA A 181 -4.59 3.24 29.10
C ALA A 181 -5.12 3.21 27.66
N ALA A 182 -4.56 4.06 26.79
CA ALA A 182 -4.96 4.11 25.39
C ALA A 182 -4.81 2.72 24.74
N PRO A 183 -5.78 2.28 23.90
CA PRO A 183 -5.70 1.00 23.22
C PRO A 183 -4.44 0.98 22.34
N SER A 184 -3.52 0.08 22.67
CA SER A 184 -2.26 -0.09 21.95
C SER A 184 -1.95 -1.58 21.87
N LEU A 185 -1.40 -1.99 20.74
CA LEU A 185 -0.94 -3.37 20.54
C LEU A 185 0.32 -3.57 21.38
N SER A 186 0.27 -4.49 22.34
CA SER A 186 1.44 -4.83 23.17
C SER A 186 2.37 -5.84 22.49
N SER A 187 1.88 -6.52 21.44
CA SER A 187 2.69 -7.46 20.66
C SER A 187 3.70 -6.72 19.78
N ASN A 188 4.97 -7.04 19.99
CA ASN A 188 6.08 -6.50 19.20
C ASN A 188 6.21 -7.22 17.84
N SER A 189 7.01 -6.64 16.93
CA SER A 189 7.23 -7.19 15.59
C SER A 189 7.77 -8.63 15.58
N ALA A 190 8.52 -9.06 16.61
CA ALA A 190 9.10 -10.40 16.68
C ALA A 190 8.04 -11.47 17.01
N GLU A 191 7.08 -11.15 17.89
CA GLU A 191 5.94 -12.03 18.18
C GLU A 191 5.04 -12.22 16.95
N LEU A 192 4.80 -11.16 16.19
CA LEU A 192 4.02 -11.23 14.95
C LEU A 192 4.75 -12.04 13.87
N GLN A 193 6.08 -11.95 13.80
CA GLN A 193 6.89 -12.77 12.89
C GLN A 193 6.88 -14.27 13.26
N LEU A 194 6.84 -14.60 14.55
CA LEU A 194 6.70 -16.00 15.01
C LEU A 194 5.36 -16.61 14.55
N LEU A 195 4.29 -15.81 14.51
CA LEU A 195 2.99 -16.25 13.96
C LEU A 195 3.01 -16.46 12.43
N CYS A 196 4.05 -15.97 11.76
CA CYS A 196 4.25 -16.16 10.32
C CYS A 196 5.13 -17.37 9.97
N SER A 197 5.76 -18.01 10.96
CA SER A 197 6.59 -19.22 10.81
C SER A 197 5.72 -20.47 10.79
#